data_AF-A0A920RUI0-F1
#
_entry.id   AF-A0A920RUI0-F1
#
_cell.length_a   1.000
_cell.length_b   1.000
_cell.length_c   1.000
_cell.angle_alpha   90.00
_cell.angle_beta   90.00
_cell.angle_gamma   90.00
#
_symmetry.space_group_name_H-M   'P 1'
#
loop_
_entity.id
_entity.type
_entity.pdbx_description
1 polymer ?
#
loop_
_entity_poly.entity_id
_entity_poly.type
_entity_poly.pdbx_seq_one_letter_code
_entity_poly.pdbx_strand_id
1 'polypeptide(L)' 'MNFYVIGTMNELERRLENVSEDLDVAVIGCYVNGPGESKHVALGVTGASPKNLIYVDGKPDHKIESENLVDHLESL' A
#
# COMPACT_ATOMS: atom_id res chain seq x y z
N MET A 1 5.48 -17.02 -0.93
CA MET A 1 4.53 -15.93 -1.19
C MET A 1 5.21 -14.64 -0.74
N ASN A 2 5.80 -13.88 -1.66
CA ASN A 2 6.64 -12.74 -1.30
C ASN A 2 6.09 -11.52 -2.07
N PHE A 3 5.57 -10.53 -1.35
CA PHE A 3 5.09 -9.30 -1.97
C PHE A 3 6.30 -8.40 -2.26
N TYR A 4 6.41 -7.88 -3.48
CA TYR A 4 7.61 -7.17 -3.94
C TYR A 4 7.58 -5.69 -3.56
N VAL A 5 7.80 -5.43 -2.27
CA VAL A 5 7.71 -4.09 -1.66
C VAL A 5 8.53 -3.02 -2.39
N ILE A 6 9.80 -3.32 -2.68
CA ILE A 6 10.73 -2.34 -3.27
C ILE A 6 10.24 -1.91 -4.65
N GLY A 7 9.78 -2.84 -5.49
CA GLY A 7 9.27 -2.49 -6.81
C GLY A 7 7.99 -1.68 -6.75
N THR A 8 7.08 -2.01 -5.84
CA THR A 8 5.86 -1.21 -5.63
C THR A 8 6.18 0.21 -5.18
N MET A 9 7.12 0.39 -4.24
CA MET A 9 7.50 1.73 -3.79
C MET A 9 8.18 2.55 -4.88
N ASN A 10 9.13 1.96 -5.62
CA ASN A 10 9.80 2.66 -6.72
C ASN A 10 8.81 3.11 -7.82
N GLU A 11 7.81 2.28 -8.13
CA GLU A 11 6.77 2.63 -9.11
C GLU A 11 5.89 3.77 -8.57
N LEU A 12 5.48 3.71 -7.30
CA LEU A 12 4.69 4.77 -6.66
C LEU A 12 5.45 6.10 -6.62
N GLU A 13 6.70 6.10 -6.16
CA GLU A 13 7.54 7.31 -6.11
C GLU A 13 7.68 7.96 -7.49
N ARG A 14 7.84 7.14 -8.54
CA ARG A 14 7.92 7.63 -9.91
C ARG A 14 6.60 8.26 -10.36
N ARG A 15 5.45 7.66 -10.05
CA ARG A 15 4.15 8.16 -10.52
C ARG A 15 3.68 9.39 -9.74
N LEU A 16 3.99 9.43 -8.45
CA LEU A 16 3.61 10.51 -7.55
C LEU A 16 4.64 11.65 -7.50
N GLU A 17 5.64 11.66 -8.40
CA GLU A 17 6.70 12.68 -8.43
C GLU A 17 6.19 14.11 -8.57
N ASN A 18 4.96 14.29 -9.09
CA ASN A 18 4.32 15.58 -9.33
C ASN A 18 3.20 15.92 -8.32
N VAL A 19 2.98 15.09 -7.30
CA VAL A 19 1.94 15.33 -6.28
C VAL A 19 2.46 16.36 -5.28
N SER A 20 1.66 17.40 -5.04
CA SER A 20 2.02 18.51 -4.12
C SER A 20 1.56 18.29 -2.68
N GLU A 21 0.78 17.24 -2.44
CA GLU A 21 0.25 16.89 -1.13
C GLU A 21 1.14 15.85 -0.44
N ASP A 22 1.44 16.09 0.84
CA ASP A 22 2.18 15.15 1.68
C ASP A 22 1.21 14.05 2.16
N LEU A 23 1.45 12.79 1.78
CA LEU A 23 0.66 11.62 2.19
C LEU A 23 1.55 10.55 2.83
N ASP A 24 1.22 10.13 4.05
CA ASP A 24 1.89 9.04 4.75
C ASP A 24 1.38 7.67 4.27
N VAL A 25 2.17 7.02 3.42
CA VAL A 25 1.89 5.69 2.87
C VAL A 25 2.86 4.65 3.42
N ALA A 26 2.35 3.55 3.99
CA ALA A 26 3.16 2.40 4.40
C ALA A 26 2.82 1.15 3.59
N VAL A 27 3.84 0.53 2.98
CA VAL A 27 3.71 -0.75 2.29
C VAL A 27 4.50 -1.82 3.03
N ILE A 28 3.78 -2.79 3.61
CA ILE A 28 4.36 -3.84 4.47
C ILE A 28 4.26 -5.19 3.78
N GLY A 29 5.40 -5.83 3.45
CA GLY A 29 5.44 -7.10 2.71
C GLY A 29 5.01 -8.36 3.47
N CYS A 30 4.44 -8.23 4.67
CA CYS A 30 4.07 -9.36 5.53
C CYS A 30 2.63 -9.21 6.05
N TYR A 31 1.77 -10.18 5.73
CA TYR A 31 0.38 -10.20 6.21
C TYR A 31 0.24 -10.32 7.74
N VAL A 32 1.22 -10.92 8.43
CA VAL A 32 1.15 -11.14 9.87
C VAL A 32 1.39 -9.84 10.65
N ASN A 33 2.39 -9.06 10.26
CA ASN A 33 2.78 -7.83 10.95
C ASN A 33 2.12 -6.58 10.36
N GLY A 34 1.77 -6.60 9.07
CA GLY A 34 1.17 -5.48 8.36
C GLY A 34 -0.08 -4.88 9.02
N PRO A 35 -1.04 -5.65 9.55
CA PRO A 35 -2.21 -5.09 10.22
C PRO A 35 -1.91 -4.22 11.45
N GLY A 36 -0.78 -4.45 12.13
CA GLY A 36 -0.37 -3.61 13.26
C GLY A 36 0.21 -2.29 12.79
N GLU A 37 1.08 -2.34 11.79
CA GLU A 37 1.78 -1.18 11.23
C GLU A 37 0.82 -0.29 10.41
N SER A 38 -0.05 -0.88 9.59
CA SER A 38 -1.03 -0.17 8.76
C SER A 38 -2.08 0.62 9.56
N LYS A 39 -2.21 0.38 10.87
CA LYS A 39 -3.13 1.13 11.76
C LYS A 39 -2.63 2.52 12.14
N HIS A 40 -1.35 2.80 11.92
CA HIS A 40 -0.69 4.01 12.40
C HIS A 40 -0.42 5.03 11.29
N VAL A 41 -0.92 4.79 10.08
CA VAL A 41 -0.72 5.62 8.89
C VAL A 41 -2.04 5.99 8.25
N ALA A 42 -2.02 7.06 7.45
CA ALA A 42 -3.18 7.47 6.66
C ALA A 42 -3.55 6.39 5.64
N LEU A 43 -2.56 5.84 4.93
CA LEU A 43 -2.75 4.79 3.94
C LEU A 43 -1.78 3.62 4.17
N GLY A 44 -2.32 2.44 4.45
CA GLY A 44 -1.53 1.23 4.75
C GLY A 44 -1.82 0.10 3.77
N VAL A 45 -0.77 -0.55 3.27
CA VAL A 45 -0.87 -1.75 2.44
C VAL A 45 -0.24 -2.92 3.17
N THR A 46 -1.07 -3.93 3.46
CA THR A 46 -0.60 -5.21 3.95
C THR A 46 -0.42 -6.19 2.78
N GLY A 47 0.84 -6.49 2.49
CA GLY A 47 1.32 -7.31 1.40
C GLY A 47 0.92 -8.78 1.53
N ALA A 48 0.16 -9.26 0.55
CA ALA A 48 -0.22 -10.66 0.40
C ALA A 48 -0.41 -10.98 -1.08
N SER A 49 -0.19 -12.24 -1.48
CA SER A 49 -0.39 -12.66 -2.87
C SER A 49 -1.54 -13.67 -2.94
N PRO A 50 -2.47 -13.54 -3.90
CA PRO A 50 -2.48 -12.54 -4.98
C PRO A 50 -3.00 -11.15 -4.57
N LYS A 51 -3.78 -11.08 -3.48
CA LYS A 51 -4.47 -9.87 -3.03
C LYS A 51 -3.85 -9.25 -1.79
N ASN A 52 -3.61 -7.95 -1.83
CA ASN A 52 -3.20 -7.11 -0.70
C ASN A 52 -4.43 -6.55 0.02
N LEU A 53 -4.29 -6.22 1.31
CA LEU A 53 -5.33 -5.55 2.09
C LEU A 53 -4.95 -4.09 2.30
N ILE A 54 -5.85 -3.19 1.91
CA ILE A 54 -5.73 -1.74 2.07
C ILE A 54 -6.32 -1.31 3.41
N TYR A 55 -5.66 -0.35 4.04
CA TYR A 55 -6.09 0.35 5.23
C TYR A 55 -6.16 1.85 4.95
N VAL A 56 -7.25 2.48 5.38
CA VAL A 56 -7.46 3.93 5.33
C VAL A 56 -7.76 4.42 6.73
N ASP A 57 -7.06 5.45 7.19
CA ASP A 57 -7.16 5.98 8.57
C ASP A 57 -7.07 4.88 9.64
N GLY A 58 -6.14 3.95 9.41
CA GLY A 58 -5.90 2.80 10.26
C GLY A 58 -7.03 1.77 10.33
N LYS A 59 -8.01 1.80 9.43
CA LYS A 59 -9.08 0.79 9.35
C LYS A 59 -8.96 -0.02 8.07
N PRO A 60 -9.19 -1.35 8.12
CA PRO A 60 -9.20 -2.16 6.91
C PRO A 60 -10.35 -1.71 6.01
N ASP A 61 -10.05 -1.48 4.73
CA ASP A 61 -11.00 -0.95 3.75
C ASP A 61 -11.42 -2.05 2.75
N HIS A 62 -10.55 -2.40 1.80
CA HIS A 62 -10.81 -3.47 0.82
C HIS A 62 -9.53 -4.21 0.41
N LYS A 63 -9.69 -5.29 -0.37
CA LYS A 63 -8.59 -6.06 -0.94
C LYS A 63 -8.40 -5.73 -2.41
N ILE A 64 -7.15 -5.60 -2.84
CA ILE A 64 -6.79 -5.33 -4.23
C ILE A 64 -5.76 -6.32 -4.75
N GLU A 65 -5.88 -6.69 -6.02
CA GLU A 65 -4.86 -7.51 -6.69
C GLU A 65 -3.52 -6.76 -6.74
N SER A 66 -2.41 -7.48 -6.57
CA SER A 66 -1.08 -6.87 -6.56
C SER A 66 -0.75 -6.12 -7.86
N GLU A 67 -1.30 -6.56 -8.99
CA GLU A 67 -1.12 -5.91 -10.30
C GLU A 67 -1.78 -4.53 -10.39
N ASN A 68 -2.89 -4.31 -9.68
CA ASN A 68 -3.65 -3.05 -9.72
C ASN A 68 -3.33 -2.13 -8.53
N LEU A 69 -2.40 -2.54 -7.65
CA LEU A 69 -2.14 -1.84 -6.39
C LEU A 69 -1.65 -0.40 -6.63
N VAL A 70 -0.68 -0.23 -7.52
CA VAL A 70 -0.09 1.10 -7.78
C VAL A 70 -1.12 2.04 -8.40
N ASP A 71 -1.85 1.58 -9.42
CA ASP A 71 -2.89 2.39 -10.08
C ASP A 71 -3.97 2.84 -9.09
N HIS A 72 -4.33 1.97 -8.15
CA HIS A 72 -5.30 2.33 -7.12
C HIS A 72 -4.78 3.38 -6.15
N LEU A 73 -3.56 3.21 -5.63
CA LEU A 73 -2.97 4.16 -4.68
C LEU A 73 -2.77 5.55 -5.31
N GLU A 74 -2.48 5.61 -6.61
CA GLU A 74 -2.39 6.86 -7.38
C GLU A 74 -3.74 7.55 -7.59
N SER A 75 -4.85 6.80 -7.54
CA SER A 75 -6.21 7.32 -7.78
C SER A 75 -6.95 7.81 -6.54
N LEU A 76 -6.37 7.62 -5.35
CA LEU A 76 -6.93 8.03 -4.06
C LEU A 76 -6.69 9.52 -3.81
#